data_AF-A0A7V3Y0M5-F1
#
_entry.id   AF-A0A7V3Y0M5-F1
#
_cell.length_a   1.000
_cell.length_b   1.000
_cell.length_c   1.000
_cell.angle_alpha   90.00
_cell.angle_beta   90.00
_cell.angle_gamma   90.00
#
_symmetry.space_group_name_H-M   'P 1'
#
loop_
_entity.id
_entity.type
_entity.pdbx_description
1 polymer ?
#
loop_
_entity_poly.entity_id
_entity_poly.type
_entity_poly.pdbx_seq_one_letter_code
_entity_poly.pdbx_strand_id
1 'polypeptide(L)'
;MLLVDIFMALSRSIDLVDRDIGNHNKRVAYIAGRIAHSIGLSTGKITKIVIAGALHDIGVLKETEYRELVQFDYKGGIDYHSLMGYRLLDSCSLTKDLANIIKHHHVYYNEKKNIPESNVPLAAEIIHVADRLDVLLDYKEDVLGQKNKVLNTLREYSGDRFHPDVVTCLEEIAKQESFWFDLQFNSIEKKIKSYIFYNPLLTLEDVHEIAKLFTRIIDFRSRFTATHSTSVAMVARSLGQLCNLSER
;
A
#
# COMPACT_ATOMS: atom_id res chain seq x y z
N MET A 1 17.16 10.45 5.12
CA MET A 1 15.90 9.72 5.34
C MET A 1 15.33 9.41 3.96
N LEU A 2 15.15 8.15 3.60
CA LEU A 2 14.68 7.78 2.27
C LEU A 2 13.16 7.99 2.18
N LEU A 3 12.64 8.40 1.02
CA LEU A 3 11.19 8.58 0.81
C LEU A 3 10.39 7.32 1.16
N VAL A 4 10.95 6.15 0.82
CA VAL A 4 10.34 4.86 1.20
C VAL A 4 10.32 4.67 2.70
N ASP A 5 11.38 5.03 3.43
CA ASP A 5 11.40 4.87 4.89
C ASP A 5 10.25 5.67 5.54
N ILE A 6 9.96 6.85 5.01
CA ILE A 6 8.88 7.72 5.47
C ILE A 6 7.52 7.04 5.25
N PHE A 7 7.24 6.57 4.03
CA PHE A 7 5.95 5.94 3.73
C PHE A 7 5.79 4.56 4.38
N MET A 8 6.87 3.80 4.54
CA MET A 8 6.84 2.54 5.30
C MET A 8 6.61 2.82 6.80
N ALA A 9 7.15 3.92 7.34
CA ALA A 9 6.83 4.34 8.70
C ALA A 9 5.37 4.78 8.85
N LEU A 10 4.82 5.49 7.87
CA LEU A 10 3.40 5.83 7.83
C LEU A 10 2.52 4.58 7.77
N SER A 11 2.82 3.65 6.86
CA SER A 11 2.14 2.35 6.74
C SER A 11 2.12 1.60 8.07
N ARG A 12 3.26 1.55 8.79
CA ARG A 12 3.30 1.00 10.15
C ARG A 12 2.39 1.71 11.13
N SER A 13 2.34 3.04 11.10
CA SER A 13 1.47 3.80 12.00
C SER A 13 -0.01 3.51 11.76
N ILE A 14 -0.38 3.20 10.52
CA ILE A 14 -1.74 2.80 10.13
C ILE A 14 -2.04 1.39 10.61
N ASP A 15 -1.13 0.44 10.40
CA ASP A 15 -1.26 -0.93 10.89
C ASP A 15 -1.42 -0.98 12.42
N LEU A 16 -0.74 -0.09 13.17
CA LEU A 16 -0.84 -0.04 14.64
C LEU A 16 -2.22 0.33 15.18
N VAL A 17 -3.05 0.99 14.35
CA VAL A 17 -4.43 1.32 14.74
C VAL A 17 -5.31 0.07 14.80
N ASP A 18 -4.94 -0.99 14.07
CA ASP A 18 -5.71 -2.21 13.97
C ASP A 18 -4.82 -3.43 14.26
N ARG A 19 -4.91 -3.90 15.52
CA ARG A 19 -3.99 -4.87 16.11
C ARG A 19 -4.07 -6.26 15.49
N ASP A 20 -5.16 -6.58 14.79
CA ASP A 20 -5.36 -7.90 14.17
C ASP A 20 -4.64 -8.01 12.82
N ILE A 21 -4.11 -6.90 12.29
CA ILE A 21 -3.47 -6.79 10.98
C ILE A 21 -1.96 -6.56 11.14
N GLY A 22 -1.28 -7.44 11.84
CA GLY A 22 0.18 -7.34 11.94
C GLY A 22 0.83 -7.51 10.56
N ASN A 23 1.30 -6.40 9.94
CA ASN A 23 2.14 -6.32 8.74
C ASN A 23 1.50 -6.57 7.35
N HIS A 24 0.16 -6.58 7.20
CA HIS A 24 -0.50 -6.79 5.90
C HIS A 24 0.01 -5.84 4.81
N ASN A 25 -0.03 -4.53 5.06
CA ASN A 25 0.41 -3.53 4.09
C ASN A 25 1.87 -3.75 3.64
N LYS A 26 2.74 -4.22 4.54
CA LYS A 26 4.12 -4.56 4.20
C LYS A 26 4.23 -5.81 3.36
N ARG A 27 3.44 -6.85 3.67
CA ARG A 27 3.41 -8.08 2.88
C ARG A 27 2.88 -7.80 1.48
N VAL A 28 1.80 -7.03 1.35
CA VAL A 28 1.28 -6.57 0.05
C VAL A 28 2.35 -5.80 -0.73
N ALA A 29 3.03 -4.84 -0.09
CA ALA A 29 4.14 -4.11 -0.71
C ALA A 29 5.27 -5.04 -1.20
N TYR A 30 5.60 -6.06 -0.41
CA TYR A 30 6.62 -7.05 -0.76
C TYR A 30 6.21 -7.95 -1.92
N ILE A 31 5.01 -8.55 -1.85
CA ILE A 31 4.48 -9.42 -2.90
C ILE A 31 4.39 -8.63 -4.22
N ALA A 32 3.83 -7.43 -4.18
CA ALA A 32 3.72 -6.55 -5.33
C ALA A 32 5.10 -6.18 -5.91
N GLY A 33 6.09 -5.89 -5.06
CA GLY A 33 7.47 -5.64 -5.47
C GLY A 33 8.14 -6.85 -6.13
N ARG A 34 7.92 -8.06 -5.61
CA ARG A 34 8.42 -9.31 -6.19
C ARG A 34 7.83 -9.59 -7.56
N ILE A 35 6.51 -9.41 -7.71
CA ILE A 35 5.81 -9.54 -8.98
C ILE A 35 6.35 -8.51 -9.98
N ALA A 36 6.39 -7.24 -9.61
CA ALA A 36 6.90 -6.16 -10.46
C ALA A 36 8.35 -6.41 -10.94
N HIS A 37 9.19 -6.94 -10.04
CA HIS A 37 10.56 -7.31 -10.39
C HIS A 37 10.61 -8.48 -11.38
N SER A 38 9.82 -9.53 -11.16
CA SER A 38 9.78 -10.70 -12.04
C SER A 38 9.16 -10.41 -13.41
N ILE A 39 8.26 -9.42 -13.52
CA ILE A 39 7.76 -8.90 -14.80
C ILE A 39 8.86 -8.12 -15.56
N GLY A 40 9.93 -7.70 -14.89
CA GLY A 40 11.02 -6.93 -15.49
C GLY A 40 10.78 -5.42 -15.51
N LEU A 41 9.97 -4.89 -14.59
CA LEU A 41 9.77 -3.44 -14.49
C LEU A 41 11.03 -2.73 -14.00
N SER A 42 11.23 -1.48 -14.44
CA SER A 42 12.34 -0.64 -13.96
C SER A 42 12.28 -0.42 -12.45
N THR A 43 13.43 -0.24 -11.81
CA THR A 43 13.54 0.01 -10.35
C THR A 43 12.69 1.18 -9.86
N GLY A 44 12.54 2.25 -10.66
CA GLY A 44 11.65 3.38 -10.35
C GLY A 44 10.16 2.98 -10.32
N LYS A 45 9.70 2.16 -11.28
CA LYS A 45 8.33 1.61 -11.29
C LYS A 45 8.10 0.65 -10.12
N ILE A 46 9.06 -0.23 -9.83
CA ILE A 46 9.01 -1.13 -8.67
C ILE A 46 8.87 -0.31 -7.38
N THR A 47 9.67 0.73 -7.21
CA THR A 47 9.61 1.62 -6.04
C THR A 47 8.22 2.23 -5.88
N LYS A 48 7.61 2.72 -6.96
CA LYS A 48 6.24 3.25 -6.93
C LYS A 48 5.22 2.18 -6.53
N ILE A 49 5.31 0.97 -7.07
CA ILE A 49 4.41 -0.15 -6.75
C ILE A 49 4.55 -0.57 -5.28
N VAL A 50 5.77 -0.63 -4.77
CA VAL A 50 6.04 -0.94 -3.35
C VAL A 50 5.42 0.10 -2.44
N ILE A 51 5.63 1.40 -2.72
CA ILE A 51 5.03 2.47 -1.91
C ILE A 51 3.50 2.41 -2.00
N ALA A 52 2.95 2.19 -3.20
CA ALA A 52 1.51 2.06 -3.39
C ALA A 52 0.94 0.86 -2.63
N GLY A 53 1.59 -0.31 -2.67
CA GLY A 53 1.18 -1.49 -1.89
C GLY A 53 1.22 -1.23 -0.38
N ALA A 54 2.21 -0.48 0.11
CA ALA A 54 2.28 -0.11 1.52
C ALA A 54 1.20 0.89 1.98
N LEU A 55 0.58 1.61 1.03
CA LEU A 55 -0.39 2.67 1.28
C LEU A 55 -1.77 2.36 0.70
N HIS A 56 -2.05 1.15 0.21
CA HIS A 56 -3.27 0.88 -0.53
C HIS A 56 -4.54 1.11 0.31
N ASP A 57 -4.49 0.73 1.58
CA ASP A 57 -5.56 0.94 2.56
C ASP A 57 -5.47 2.26 3.34
N ILE A 58 -4.72 3.25 2.84
CA ILE A 58 -4.57 4.56 3.50
C ILE A 58 -5.93 5.24 3.75
N GLY A 59 -6.90 5.01 2.87
CA GLY A 59 -8.23 5.60 2.93
C GLY A 59 -9.25 4.89 3.82
N VAL A 60 -8.87 3.78 4.46
CA VAL A 60 -9.75 3.05 5.40
C VAL A 60 -9.94 3.87 6.67
N LEU A 61 -11.18 4.10 7.11
CA LEU A 61 -11.50 4.91 8.28
C LEU A 61 -11.78 4.09 9.53
N LYS A 62 -12.46 2.95 9.37
CA LYS A 62 -12.95 2.15 10.49
C LYS A 62 -12.53 0.69 10.35
N GLU A 63 -12.33 0.05 11.50
CA GLU A 63 -12.12 -1.39 11.62
C GLU A 63 -13.25 -2.21 10.96
N THR A 64 -14.49 -1.70 10.95
CA THR A 64 -15.62 -2.36 10.27
C THR A 64 -15.48 -2.38 8.76
N GLU A 65 -14.95 -1.30 8.17
CA GLU A 65 -14.70 -1.25 6.71
C GLU A 65 -13.57 -2.22 6.38
N TYR A 66 -12.53 -2.26 7.20
CA TYR A 66 -11.44 -3.23 7.03
C TYR A 66 -11.92 -4.68 7.07
N ARG A 67 -12.82 -5.03 8.02
CA ARG A 67 -13.43 -6.37 8.12
C ARG A 67 -14.22 -6.79 6.89
N GLU A 68 -14.77 -5.84 6.12
CA GLU A 68 -15.43 -6.13 4.85
C GLU A 68 -14.39 -6.37 3.73
N LEU A 69 -13.28 -5.63 3.74
CA LEU A 69 -12.22 -5.74 2.72
C LEU A 69 -11.43 -7.04 2.80
N VAL A 70 -11.21 -7.57 3.99
CA VAL A 70 -10.56 -8.89 4.16
C VAL A 70 -11.46 -10.06 3.80
N GLN A 71 -12.72 -9.82 3.43
CA GLN A 71 -13.55 -10.87 2.87
C GLN A 71 -13.14 -11.09 1.41
N PHE A 72 -12.90 -12.35 1.04
CA PHE A 72 -12.54 -12.69 -0.32
C PHE A 72 -13.68 -12.38 -1.33
N ASP A 73 -14.94 -12.45 -0.89
CA ASP A 73 -16.13 -12.12 -1.69
C ASP A 73 -16.46 -10.63 -1.74
N TYR A 74 -15.52 -9.76 -1.31
CA TYR A 74 -15.64 -8.32 -1.47
C TYR A 74 -15.93 -7.96 -2.93
N LYS A 75 -16.98 -7.16 -3.17
CA LYS A 75 -17.39 -6.73 -4.50
C LYS A 75 -16.32 -5.77 -5.07
N GLY A 76 -15.70 -6.16 -6.17
CA GLY A 76 -14.71 -5.34 -6.86
C GLY A 76 -15.26 -4.01 -7.35
N GLY A 77 -14.34 -3.12 -7.77
CA GLY A 77 -14.66 -1.81 -8.33
C GLY A 77 -13.86 -0.68 -7.70
N ILE A 78 -14.39 0.54 -7.80
CA ILE A 78 -13.87 1.71 -7.08
C ILE A 78 -14.74 1.90 -5.85
N ASP A 79 -14.22 1.50 -4.71
CA ASP A 79 -14.88 1.63 -3.42
C ASP A 79 -14.58 2.96 -2.72
N TYR A 80 -15.19 3.13 -1.55
CA TYR A 80 -15.07 4.34 -0.76
C TYR A 80 -13.64 4.55 -0.25
N HIS A 81 -12.95 3.54 0.28
CA HIS A 81 -11.61 3.72 0.84
C HIS A 81 -10.56 3.95 -0.26
N SER A 82 -10.68 3.30 -1.42
CA SER A 82 -9.85 3.55 -2.60
C SER A 82 -10.03 4.99 -3.08
N LEU A 83 -11.28 5.49 -3.11
CA LEU A 83 -11.55 6.89 -3.47
C LEU A 83 -11.02 7.88 -2.42
N MET A 84 -11.12 7.56 -1.14
CA MET A 84 -10.56 8.40 -0.08
C MET A 84 -9.02 8.39 -0.14
N GLY A 85 -8.42 7.24 -0.35
CA GLY A 85 -6.98 7.09 -0.54
C GLY A 85 -6.48 7.86 -1.75
N TYR A 86 -7.20 7.80 -2.87
CA TYR A 86 -6.96 8.67 -4.03
C TYR A 86 -6.95 10.14 -3.63
N ARG A 87 -7.98 10.64 -2.94
CA ARG A 87 -8.09 12.06 -2.56
C ARG A 87 -6.97 12.49 -1.61
N LEU A 88 -6.58 11.63 -0.68
CA LEU A 88 -5.46 11.89 0.24
C LEU A 88 -4.15 12.03 -0.56
N LEU A 89 -3.85 11.06 -1.43
CA LEU A 89 -2.57 11.02 -2.15
C LEU A 89 -2.48 12.00 -3.33
N ASP A 90 -3.59 12.33 -4.00
CA ASP A 90 -3.65 13.32 -5.09
C ASP A 90 -3.34 14.74 -4.60
N SER A 91 -3.48 14.97 -3.29
CA SER A 91 -3.24 16.26 -2.65
C SER A 91 -1.76 16.58 -2.36
N CYS A 92 -0.84 15.66 -2.70
CA CYS A 92 0.61 15.79 -2.53
C CYS A 92 1.31 15.41 -3.84
N SER A 93 2.19 16.28 -4.33
CA SER A 93 2.89 16.11 -5.62
C SER A 93 3.70 14.81 -5.69
N LEU A 94 4.30 14.38 -4.57
CA LEU A 94 5.14 13.19 -4.47
C LEU A 94 4.35 11.87 -4.55
N THR A 95 3.06 11.91 -4.19
CA THR A 95 2.19 10.72 -4.16
C THR A 95 1.12 10.73 -5.24
N LYS A 96 1.04 11.80 -6.05
CA LYS A 96 0.02 11.96 -7.09
C LYS A 96 0.01 10.80 -8.09
N ASP A 97 1.20 10.34 -8.49
CA ASP A 97 1.36 9.18 -9.38
C ASP A 97 0.85 7.87 -8.75
N LEU A 98 0.78 7.81 -7.42
CA LEU A 98 0.27 6.65 -6.68
C LEU A 98 -1.25 6.70 -6.53
N ALA A 99 -1.83 7.90 -6.50
CA ALA A 99 -3.27 8.09 -6.28
C ALA A 99 -4.11 7.27 -7.27
N ASN A 100 -3.77 7.28 -8.55
CA ASN A 100 -4.51 6.52 -9.56
C ASN A 100 -4.34 4.99 -9.42
N ILE A 101 -3.22 4.54 -8.86
CA ILE A 101 -2.99 3.14 -8.53
C ILE A 101 -3.95 2.75 -7.39
N ILE A 102 -3.97 3.54 -6.31
CA ILE A 102 -4.82 3.30 -5.14
C ILE A 102 -6.30 3.39 -5.51
N LYS A 103 -6.70 4.29 -6.40
CA LYS A 103 -8.11 4.39 -6.81
C LYS A 103 -8.66 3.09 -7.39
N HIS A 104 -7.83 2.29 -8.06
CA HIS A 104 -8.27 1.17 -8.89
C HIS A 104 -7.76 -0.20 -8.38
N HIS A 105 -7.17 -0.28 -7.20
CA HIS A 105 -6.53 -1.52 -6.72
C HIS A 105 -7.50 -2.66 -6.41
N HIS A 106 -8.82 -2.40 -6.34
CA HIS A 106 -9.87 -3.43 -6.24
C HIS A 106 -10.66 -3.64 -7.53
N VAL A 107 -10.31 -2.96 -8.62
CA VAL A 107 -11.00 -3.15 -9.92
C VAL A 107 -10.69 -4.56 -10.44
N TYR A 108 -11.74 -5.27 -10.87
CA TYR A 108 -11.58 -6.56 -11.52
C TYR A 108 -11.08 -6.43 -12.95
N TYR A 109 -10.28 -7.41 -13.37
CA TYR A 109 -9.69 -7.44 -14.70
C TYR A 109 -10.75 -7.45 -15.82
N ASN A 110 -11.82 -8.24 -15.69
CA ASN A 110 -12.91 -8.32 -16.65
C ASN A 110 -13.76 -7.04 -16.76
N GLU A 111 -13.78 -6.22 -15.71
CA GLU A 111 -14.52 -4.96 -15.60
C GLU A 111 -13.72 -3.78 -16.14
N LYS A 112 -12.41 -3.94 -16.34
CA LYS A 112 -11.53 -2.92 -16.92
C LYS A 112 -12.08 -2.35 -18.22
N LYS A 113 -12.73 -3.15 -19.07
CA LYS A 113 -13.35 -2.71 -20.33
C LYS A 113 -14.48 -1.68 -20.16
N ASN A 114 -15.10 -1.63 -18.98
CA ASN A 114 -16.15 -0.67 -18.63
C ASN A 114 -15.58 0.64 -18.10
N ILE A 115 -14.27 0.67 -17.86
CA ILE A 115 -13.49 1.83 -17.48
C ILE A 115 -12.64 2.18 -18.72
N PRO A 116 -12.33 3.45 -19.00
CA PRO A 116 -11.39 3.74 -20.07
C PRO A 116 -10.08 2.96 -19.82
N GLU A 117 -9.65 2.09 -20.74
CA GLU A 117 -8.54 1.12 -20.54
C GLU A 117 -7.23 1.79 -20.10
N SER A 118 -7.04 3.07 -20.46
CA SER A 118 -5.93 3.93 -20.01
C SER A 118 -5.93 4.28 -18.52
N ASN A 119 -7.03 4.02 -17.80
CA ASN A 119 -7.22 4.50 -16.44
C ASN A 119 -6.84 3.49 -15.36
N VAL A 120 -6.84 2.18 -15.65
CA VAL A 120 -6.44 1.15 -14.68
C VAL A 120 -4.97 0.80 -14.89
N PRO A 121 -4.05 1.23 -14.01
CA PRO A 121 -2.63 0.96 -14.17
C PRO A 121 -2.33 -0.51 -13.89
N LEU A 122 -1.35 -1.09 -14.60
CA LEU A 122 -0.81 -2.42 -14.28
C LEU A 122 -0.38 -2.53 -12.80
N ALA A 123 0.11 -1.45 -12.22
CA ALA A 123 0.45 -1.39 -10.80
C ALA A 123 -0.75 -1.69 -9.88
N ALA A 124 -1.97 -1.28 -10.26
CA ALA A 124 -3.18 -1.57 -9.49
C ALA A 124 -3.55 -3.05 -9.59
N GLU A 125 -3.42 -3.65 -10.78
CA GLU A 125 -3.64 -5.09 -11.01
C GLU A 125 -2.62 -5.95 -10.23
N ILE A 126 -1.36 -5.50 -10.15
CA ILE A 126 -0.32 -6.14 -9.32
C ILE A 126 -0.69 -6.07 -7.83
N ILE A 127 -1.12 -4.90 -7.35
CA ILE A 127 -1.51 -4.74 -5.94
C ILE A 127 -2.75 -5.58 -5.63
N HIS A 128 -3.73 -5.66 -6.53
CA HIS A 128 -4.93 -6.47 -6.32
C HIS A 128 -4.57 -7.95 -6.07
N VAL A 129 -3.70 -8.52 -6.92
CA VAL A 129 -3.24 -9.91 -6.74
C VAL A 129 -2.44 -10.07 -5.46
N ALA A 130 -1.58 -9.11 -5.13
CA ALA A 130 -0.76 -9.14 -3.92
C ALA A 130 -1.60 -9.09 -2.63
N ASP A 131 -2.58 -8.19 -2.60
CA ASP A 131 -3.54 -8.05 -1.50
C ASP A 131 -4.36 -9.33 -1.30
N ARG A 132 -4.94 -9.88 -2.37
CA ARG A 132 -5.75 -11.10 -2.26
C ARG A 132 -4.94 -12.34 -1.88
N LEU A 133 -3.67 -12.46 -2.30
CA LEU A 133 -2.78 -13.51 -1.79
C LEU A 133 -2.61 -13.40 -0.26
N ASP A 134 -2.35 -12.19 0.24
CA ASP A 134 -2.13 -11.96 1.68
C ASP A 134 -3.37 -12.28 2.50
N VAL A 135 -4.54 -11.83 2.03
CA VAL A 135 -5.84 -12.05 2.68
C VAL A 135 -6.22 -13.54 2.74
N LEU A 136 -5.84 -14.33 1.73
CA LEU A 136 -6.12 -15.76 1.69
C LEU A 136 -5.25 -16.60 2.63
N LEU A 137 -4.17 -16.05 3.17
CA LEU A 137 -3.25 -16.74 4.06
C LEU A 137 -3.65 -16.57 5.53
N ASP A 138 -3.74 -17.68 6.27
CA ASP A 138 -3.75 -17.65 7.72
C ASP A 138 -2.31 -17.75 8.26
N TYR A 139 -1.80 -16.63 8.76
CA TYR A 139 -0.44 -16.53 9.32
C TYR A 139 -0.28 -17.24 10.69
N LYS A 140 -1.36 -17.75 11.29
CA LYS A 140 -1.29 -18.63 12.47
C LYS A 140 -0.97 -20.07 12.11
N GLU A 141 -1.19 -20.44 10.85
CA GLU A 141 -0.88 -21.76 10.29
C GLU A 141 0.42 -21.73 9.47
N ASP A 142 0.90 -22.92 9.06
CA ASP A 142 2.04 -23.02 8.14
C ASP A 142 1.65 -22.52 6.74
N VAL A 143 2.36 -21.51 6.25
CA VAL A 143 2.11 -20.91 4.93
C VAL A 143 2.45 -21.88 3.78
N LEU A 144 3.42 -22.80 3.98
CA LEU A 144 3.77 -23.78 2.96
C LEU A 144 2.67 -24.84 2.79
N GLY A 145 2.00 -25.24 3.87
CA GLY A 145 0.82 -26.10 3.82
C GLY A 145 -0.36 -25.48 3.07
N GLN A 146 -0.49 -24.16 3.12
CA GLN A 146 -1.59 -23.42 2.48
C GLN A 146 -1.33 -23.05 1.01
N LYS A 147 -0.06 -23.02 0.58
CA LYS A 147 0.38 -22.46 -0.71
C LYS A 147 -0.45 -22.93 -1.91
N ASN A 148 -0.71 -24.23 -2.02
CA ASN A 148 -1.41 -24.79 -3.17
C ASN A 148 -2.88 -24.35 -3.19
N LYS A 149 -3.53 -24.28 -2.03
CA LYS A 149 -4.91 -23.82 -1.91
C LYS A 149 -5.02 -22.36 -2.36
N VAL A 150 -4.16 -21.50 -1.83
CA VAL A 150 -4.13 -20.07 -2.17
C VAL A 150 -3.88 -19.84 -3.66
N LEU A 151 -2.85 -20.48 -4.23
CA LEU A 151 -2.54 -20.35 -5.66
C LEU A 151 -3.65 -20.89 -6.56
N ASN A 152 -4.29 -22.00 -6.18
CA ASN A 152 -5.42 -22.55 -6.94
C ASN A 152 -6.60 -21.57 -6.94
N THR A 153 -6.92 -20.94 -5.81
CA THR A 153 -7.97 -19.91 -5.74
C THR A 153 -7.63 -18.71 -6.62
N LEU A 154 -6.40 -18.18 -6.57
CA LEU A 154 -6.03 -17.07 -7.46
C LEU A 154 -6.08 -17.46 -8.95
N ARG A 155 -5.71 -18.70 -9.28
CA ARG A 155 -5.79 -19.24 -10.65
C ARG A 155 -7.23 -19.36 -11.14
N GLU A 156 -8.16 -19.77 -10.28
CA GLU A 156 -9.59 -19.89 -10.60
C GLU A 156 -10.19 -18.56 -11.07
N TYR A 157 -9.80 -17.45 -10.46
CA TYR A 157 -10.26 -16.10 -10.82
C TYR A 157 -9.35 -15.36 -11.81
N SER A 158 -8.36 -16.05 -12.38
CA SER A 158 -7.46 -15.50 -13.40
C SER A 158 -8.23 -15.20 -14.70
N GLY A 159 -8.06 -13.99 -15.24
CA GLY A 159 -8.80 -13.52 -16.42
C GLY A 159 -10.21 -13.00 -16.12
N ASP A 160 -10.72 -13.24 -14.91
CA ASP A 160 -11.98 -12.70 -14.41
C ASP A 160 -11.72 -11.54 -13.45
N ARG A 161 -11.26 -11.84 -12.22
CA ARG A 161 -10.92 -10.82 -11.21
C ARG A 161 -9.49 -10.33 -11.36
N PHE A 162 -8.56 -11.24 -11.72
CA PHE A 162 -7.12 -10.97 -11.72
C PHE A 162 -6.53 -10.94 -13.12
N HIS A 163 -5.53 -10.08 -13.33
CA HIS A 163 -4.78 -10.05 -14.59
C HIS A 163 -4.02 -11.38 -14.77
N PRO A 164 -4.22 -12.12 -15.88
CA PRO A 164 -3.62 -13.44 -16.08
C PRO A 164 -2.10 -13.47 -15.93
N ASP A 165 -1.40 -12.59 -16.63
CA ASP A 165 0.08 -12.55 -16.58
C ASP A 165 0.63 -12.23 -15.18
N VAL A 166 -0.10 -11.45 -14.38
CA VAL A 166 0.27 -11.15 -12.98
C VAL A 166 0.14 -12.40 -12.12
N VAL A 167 -0.94 -13.18 -12.30
CA VAL A 167 -1.12 -14.46 -11.60
C VAL A 167 -0.04 -15.46 -12.01
N THR A 168 0.22 -15.63 -13.31
CA THR A 168 1.29 -16.52 -13.80
C THR A 168 2.66 -16.12 -13.25
N CYS A 169 2.96 -14.82 -13.20
CA CYS A 169 4.20 -14.33 -12.62
C CYS A 169 4.30 -14.64 -11.11
N LEU A 170 3.22 -14.45 -10.37
CA LEU A 170 3.15 -14.82 -8.96
C LEU A 170 3.38 -16.33 -8.76
N GLU A 171 2.80 -17.19 -9.59
CA GLU A 171 3.01 -18.64 -9.52
C GLU A 171 4.46 -19.05 -9.71
N GLU A 172 5.18 -18.41 -10.65
CA GLU A 172 6.61 -18.63 -10.86
C GLU A 172 7.44 -18.23 -9.63
N ILE A 173 7.15 -17.06 -9.04
CA ILE A 173 7.80 -16.61 -7.79
C ILE A 173 7.51 -17.58 -6.65
N ALA A 174 6.28 -18.06 -6.56
CA ALA A 174 5.79 -18.93 -5.50
C ALA A 174 6.38 -20.35 -5.53
N LYS A 175 7.08 -20.75 -6.60
CA LYS A 175 7.87 -22.00 -6.63
C LYS A 175 9.03 -21.97 -5.62
N GLN A 176 9.51 -20.78 -5.25
CA GLN A 176 10.60 -20.62 -4.29
C GLN A 176 10.05 -20.62 -2.86
N GLU A 177 10.41 -21.61 -2.05
CA GLU A 177 9.95 -21.68 -0.64
C GLU A 177 10.37 -20.46 0.18
N SER A 178 11.51 -19.84 -0.16
CA SER A 178 11.97 -18.59 0.45
C SER A 178 10.96 -17.46 0.34
N PHE A 179 10.18 -17.39 -0.75
CA PHE A 179 9.12 -16.39 -0.89
C PHE A 179 8.07 -16.52 0.21
N TRP A 180 7.64 -17.74 0.51
CA TRP A 180 6.63 -18.01 1.54
C TRP A 180 7.17 -17.76 2.95
N PHE A 181 8.39 -18.21 3.24
CA PHE A 181 9.04 -17.93 4.52
C PHE A 181 9.21 -16.44 4.77
N ASP A 182 9.46 -15.65 3.73
CA ASP A 182 9.53 -14.20 3.87
C ASP A 182 8.21 -13.59 4.32
N LEU A 183 7.06 -14.12 3.87
CA LEU A 183 5.75 -13.65 4.29
C LEU A 183 5.45 -13.97 5.76
N GLN A 184 5.91 -15.13 6.23
CA GLN A 184 5.66 -15.60 7.60
C GLN A 184 6.60 -14.99 8.63
N PHE A 185 7.88 -14.82 8.29
CA PHE A 185 8.89 -14.30 9.20
C PHE A 185 9.14 -12.81 8.91
N ASN A 186 8.99 -11.95 9.92
CA ASN A 186 9.02 -10.46 9.89
C ASN A 186 10.31 -9.77 9.33
N SER A 187 11.05 -10.41 8.43
CA SER A 187 12.24 -9.90 7.73
C SER A 187 11.94 -9.06 6.48
N ILE A 188 10.67 -8.86 6.16
CA ILE A 188 10.18 -8.25 4.93
C ILE A 188 10.71 -6.83 4.74
N GLU A 189 10.79 -6.02 5.81
CA GLU A 189 11.23 -4.62 5.71
C GLU A 189 12.66 -4.51 5.13
N LYS A 190 13.56 -5.42 5.52
CA LYS A 190 14.92 -5.44 4.99
C LYS A 190 14.94 -5.88 3.52
N LYS A 191 14.07 -6.82 3.14
CA LYS A 191 13.97 -7.30 1.76
C LYS A 191 13.37 -6.26 0.84
N ILE A 192 12.30 -5.59 1.24
CA ILE A 192 11.70 -4.45 0.52
C ILE A 192 12.79 -3.43 0.17
N LYS A 193 13.63 -3.05 1.13
CA LYS A 193 14.73 -2.09 0.92
C LYS A 193 15.74 -2.57 -0.13
N SER A 194 16.01 -3.88 -0.22
CA SER A 194 16.91 -4.43 -1.23
C SER A 194 16.38 -4.33 -2.67
N TYR A 195 15.07 -4.15 -2.88
CA TYR A 195 14.49 -3.96 -4.22
C TYR A 195 14.38 -2.49 -4.64
N ILE A 196 14.67 -1.56 -3.71
CA ILE A 196 14.51 -0.12 -3.91
C ILE A 196 15.89 0.48 -4.11
N PHE A 197 16.26 0.57 -5.38
CA PHE A 197 17.53 1.16 -5.81
C PHE A 197 17.40 2.65 -6.15
N TYR A 198 16.17 3.16 -6.27
CA TYR A 198 15.90 4.57 -6.57
C TYR A 198 15.41 5.29 -5.33
N ASN A 199 16.18 6.29 -4.89
CA ASN A 199 15.83 7.14 -3.77
C ASN A 199 16.03 8.60 -4.19
N PRO A 200 14.95 9.36 -4.43
CA PRO A 200 15.09 10.78 -4.72
C PRO A 200 15.60 11.49 -3.46
N LEU A 201 16.50 12.46 -3.67
CA LEU A 201 16.84 13.43 -2.63
C LEU A 201 15.60 14.29 -2.36
N LEU A 202 15.21 14.40 -1.09
CA LEU A 202 14.08 15.21 -0.68
C LEU A 202 14.55 16.64 -0.39
N THR A 203 13.86 17.60 -0.97
CA THR A 203 14.00 19.01 -0.65
C THR A 203 13.23 19.35 0.64
N LEU A 204 13.44 20.54 1.21
CA LEU A 204 12.62 21.01 2.34
C LEU A 204 11.15 21.15 1.95
N GLU A 205 10.86 21.51 0.70
CA GLU A 205 9.49 21.59 0.18
C GLU A 205 8.82 20.22 0.13
N ASP A 206 9.56 19.19 -0.31
CA ASP A 206 9.09 17.80 -0.29
C ASP A 206 8.74 17.33 1.12
N VAL A 207 9.60 17.64 2.10
CA VAL A 207 9.37 17.30 3.50
C VAL A 207 8.13 18.01 4.04
N HIS A 208 7.89 19.26 3.65
CA HIS A 208 6.71 20.02 4.05
C HIS A 208 5.42 19.45 3.44
N GLU A 209 5.43 19.07 2.17
CA GLU A 209 4.29 18.42 1.50
C GLU A 209 3.96 17.06 2.13
N ILE A 210 4.99 16.27 2.47
CA ILE A 210 4.82 15.02 3.22
C ILE A 210 4.20 15.30 4.60
N ALA A 211 4.69 16.30 5.33
CA ALA A 211 4.16 16.64 6.65
C ALA A 211 2.66 17.01 6.59
N LYS A 212 2.25 17.82 5.61
CA LYS A 212 0.83 18.15 5.38
C LYS A 212 0.01 16.91 5.03
N LEU A 213 0.54 16.02 4.19
CA LEU A 213 -0.13 14.76 3.85
C LEU A 213 -0.37 13.92 5.12
N PHE A 214 0.63 13.81 6.00
CA PHE A 214 0.50 13.08 7.26
C PHE A 214 -0.56 13.71 8.17
N THR A 215 -0.57 15.04 8.29
CA THR A 215 -1.62 15.75 9.03
C THR A 215 -3.02 15.42 8.49
N ARG A 216 -3.20 15.44 7.17
CA ARG A 216 -4.49 15.10 6.54
C ARG A 216 -4.90 13.65 6.81
N ILE A 217 -3.96 12.71 6.76
CA ILE A 217 -4.24 11.29 7.03
C ILE A 217 -4.65 11.07 8.49
N ILE A 218 -3.91 11.67 9.43
CA ILE A 218 -4.18 11.56 10.87
C ILE A 218 -5.54 12.18 11.20
N ASP A 219 -5.80 13.38 10.69
CA ASP A 219 -7.06 14.10 10.92
C ASP A 219 -8.24 13.36 10.24
N PHE A 220 -8.03 12.74 9.08
CA PHE A 220 -9.02 11.93 8.38
C PHE A 220 -9.48 10.73 9.23
N ARG A 221 -8.55 10.05 9.89
CA ARG A 221 -8.82 8.85 10.70
C ARG A 221 -9.62 9.12 11.98
N SER A 222 -9.60 10.34 12.52
CA SER A 222 -10.26 10.64 13.79
C SER A 222 -10.98 11.98 13.76
N ARG A 223 -12.32 11.90 13.74
CA ARG A 223 -13.22 13.06 13.86
C ARG A 223 -13.03 13.85 15.16
N PHE A 224 -12.54 13.21 16.23
CA PHE A 224 -12.34 13.84 17.54
C PHE A 224 -11.04 14.65 17.61
N THR A 225 -10.07 14.30 16.77
CA THR A 225 -8.77 14.99 16.68
C THR A 225 -8.64 15.75 15.37
N ALA A 226 -9.74 15.96 14.63
CA ALA A 226 -9.74 16.79 13.44
C ALA A 226 -9.17 18.18 13.82
N THR A 227 -8.10 18.60 13.13
CA THR A 227 -7.31 19.84 13.40
C THR A 227 -6.35 19.79 14.59
N HIS A 228 -6.30 18.70 15.35
CA HIS A 228 -5.41 18.59 16.52
C HIS A 228 -3.93 18.64 16.11
N SER A 229 -3.54 17.87 15.08
CA SER A 229 -2.17 17.89 14.56
C SER A 229 -1.76 19.29 14.07
N THR A 230 -2.67 19.99 13.39
CA THR A 230 -2.45 21.38 12.95
C THR A 230 -2.31 22.31 14.16
N SER A 231 -3.14 22.15 15.19
CA SER A 231 -3.13 22.97 16.40
C SER A 231 -1.84 22.81 17.20
N VAL A 232 -1.38 21.57 17.38
CA VAL A 232 -0.10 21.27 18.05
C VAL A 232 1.06 21.88 17.27
N ALA A 233 1.07 21.79 15.94
CA ALA A 233 2.11 22.40 15.11
C ALA A 233 2.14 23.93 15.26
N MET A 234 0.98 24.59 15.33
CA MET A 234 0.88 26.04 15.56
C MET A 234 1.43 26.44 16.93
N VAL A 235 1.09 25.70 17.99
CA VAL A 235 1.61 25.96 19.34
C VAL A 235 3.13 25.75 19.40
N ALA A 236 3.63 24.67 18.80
CA ALA A 236 5.07 24.39 18.75
C ALA A 236 5.85 25.50 18.02
N ARG A 237 5.31 26.02 16.91
CA ARG A 237 5.89 27.16 16.20
C ARG A 237 5.96 28.41 17.08
N SER A 238 4.86 28.76 17.75
CA SER A 238 4.81 29.92 18.65
C SER A 238 5.79 29.79 19.81
N LEU A 239 5.91 28.60 20.41
CA LEU A 239 6.91 28.34 21.44
C LEU A 239 8.34 28.47 20.92
N GLY A 240 8.63 27.95 19.71
CA GLY A 240 9.93 28.09 19.09
C GLY A 240 10.33 29.56 18.88
N GLN A 241 9.38 30.40 18.45
CA GLN A 241 9.59 31.84 18.32
C GLN A 241 9.90 32.50 19.67
N LEU A 242 9.16 32.15 20.73
CA LEU A 242 9.42 32.65 22.08
C LEU A 242 10.79 32.23 22.63
N CYS A 243 11.29 31.06 22.21
CA CYS A 243 12.62 30.55 22.56
C CYS A 243 13.75 31.06 21.64
N ASN A 244 13.48 32.00 20.72
CA ASN A 244 14.44 32.49 19.72
C ASN A 244 15.06 31.39 18.85
N LEU A 245 14.31 30.32 18.55
CA LEU A 245 14.73 29.34 17.55
C LEU A 245 14.66 29.95 16.14
N SER A 246 15.54 29.48 15.24
CA SER A 246 15.53 29.93 13.86
C SER A 246 14.23 29.60 13.15
N GLU A 247 13.82 30.44 12.18
CA GLU A 247 12.72 30.11 11.26
C GLU A 247 13.05 28.99 10.26
N ARG A 248 14.29 28.48 10.31
CA ARG A 248 14.80 27.37 9.51
C ARG A 248 14.96 26.13 10.38
#